data_AF-A0A3M1J2E9-F1
#
_entry.id   AF-A0A3M1J2E9-F1
#
_cell.length_a   1.000
_cell.length_b   1.000
_cell.length_c   1.000
_cell.angle_alpha   90.00
_cell.angle_beta   90.00
_cell.angle_gamma   90.00
#
_symmetry.space_group_name_H-M   'P 1'
#
loop_
_entity.id
_entity.type
_entity.pdbx_description
1 polymer ?
#
loop_
_entity_poly.entity_id
_entity_poly.type
_entity_poly.pdbx_seq_one_letter_code
_entity_poly.pdbx_strand_id
1 'polypeptide(L)'
;MMREHTCDVRIVSQEELLRLWQDPQSRLEWNCLFTTPPWLDAWWQSFAQPEDEPCRLMFCRQGEIVAVAALLLRGERARFMGAEDVCDYFDFTLAVAEPSE
;
A
#
# COMPACT_ATOMS: atom_id res chain seq x y z
N MET A 1 -29.07 2.96 -1.99
CA MET A 1 -28.43 4.17 -2.56
C MET A 1 -26.94 4.02 -2.34
N MET A 2 -26.16 3.82 -3.40
CA MET A 2 -24.70 3.65 -3.30
C MET A 2 -24.09 5.03 -3.01
N ARG A 3 -23.38 5.17 -1.88
CA ARG A 3 -22.67 6.41 -1.57
C ARG A 3 -21.39 6.43 -2.38
N GLU A 4 -21.23 7.46 -3.20
CA GLU A 4 -19.97 7.73 -3.88
C GLU A 4 -18.99 8.29 -2.86
N HIS A 5 -17.84 7.65 -2.74
CA HIS A 5 -16.75 8.09 -1.87
C HIS A 5 -15.56 8.42 -2.75
N THR A 6 -15.12 9.69 -2.71
CA THR A 6 -13.94 10.16 -3.42
C THR A 6 -12.74 10.11 -2.50
N CYS A 7 -11.63 9.57 -3.00
CA CYS A 7 -10.33 9.60 -2.34
C CYS A 7 -9.30 10.13 -3.34
N ASP A 8 -8.39 10.97 -2.86
CA ASP A 8 -7.19 11.33 -3.58
C ASP A 8 -6.20 10.16 -3.50
N VAL A 9 -5.57 9.85 -4.63
CA VAL A 9 -4.60 8.75 -4.70
C VAL A 9 -3.28 9.31 -5.20
N ARG A 10 -2.18 9.00 -4.50
CA ARG A 10 -0.84 9.37 -4.94
C ARG A 10 0.16 8.24 -4.78
N ILE A 11 1.17 8.25 -5.65
CA ILE A 11 2.33 7.37 -5.52
C ILE A 11 3.23 7.93 -4.42
N VAL A 12 3.72 7.04 -3.56
CA VAL A 12 4.64 7.38 -2.46
C VAL A 12 5.95 6.60 -2.59
N SER A 13 7.04 7.19 -2.10
CA SER A 13 8.34 6.53 -2.08
C SER A 13 8.43 5.49 -0.96
N GLN A 14 9.41 4.59 -1.06
CA GLN A 14 9.74 3.66 0.04
C GLN A 14 10.11 4.40 1.33
N GLU A 15 10.85 5.50 1.23
CA GLU A 15 11.24 6.30 2.40
C GLU A 15 10.03 6.94 3.09
N GLU A 16 9.08 7.45 2.31
CA GLU A 16 7.84 8.00 2.85
C GLU A 16 6.99 6.92 3.54
N LEU A 17 6.89 5.74 2.93
CA LEU A 17 6.19 4.61 3.52
C LEU A 17 6.84 4.15 4.84
N LEU A 18 8.17 4.10 4.90
CA LEU A 18 8.92 3.79 6.12
C LEU A 18 8.63 4.80 7.23
N ARG A 19 8.58 6.10 6.92
CA ARG A 19 8.23 7.14 7.90
C ARG A 19 6.81 6.93 8.44
N LEU A 20 5.84 6.64 7.58
CA LEU A 20 4.45 6.34 7.99
C LEU A 20 4.32 5.09 8.85
N TRP A 21 5.17 4.10 8.62
CA TRP A 21 5.21 2.87 9.42
C TRP A 21 5.84 3.09 10.80
N GLN A 22 6.83 3.97 10.90
CA GLN A 22 7.53 4.29 12.14
C GLN A 22 6.85 5.38 12.96
N ASP A 23 5.92 6.13 12.36
CA ASP A 23 5.21 7.21 13.02
C ASP A 23 4.18 6.65 14.04
N PRO A 24 4.39 6.87 15.35
CA PRO A 24 3.45 6.40 16.37
C PRO A 24 2.10 7.13 16.34
N GLN A 25 1.99 8.25 15.61
CA GLN A 25 0.72 8.97 15.40
C GLN A 25 -0.05 8.45 14.18
N SER A 26 0.57 7.62 13.35
CA SER A 26 -0.08 7.02 12.20
C SER A 26 -1.25 6.14 12.63
N ARG A 27 -2.41 6.33 12.00
CA ARG A 27 -3.60 5.50 12.23
C ARG A 27 -3.64 4.24 11.37
N LEU A 28 -2.63 4.02 10.54
CA LEU A 28 -2.52 2.84 9.69
C LEU A 28 -2.23 1.59 10.53
N GLU A 29 -3.04 0.55 10.34
CA GLU A 29 -2.89 -0.74 11.03
C GLU A 29 -1.91 -1.64 10.29
N TRP A 30 -0.65 -1.62 10.73
CA TRP A 30 0.41 -2.49 10.21
C TRP A 30 0.40 -3.87 10.87
N ASN A 31 -0.77 -4.50 10.94
CA ASN A 31 -0.98 -5.80 11.60
C ASN A 31 -0.63 -7.00 10.70
N CYS A 32 -0.35 -6.77 9.42
CA CYS A 32 0.08 -7.77 8.46
C CYS A 32 1.54 -7.54 8.07
N LEU A 33 2.42 -8.50 8.34
CA LEU A 33 3.85 -8.41 7.99
C LEU A 33 4.04 -8.15 6.48
N PHE A 34 3.20 -8.77 5.64
CA PHE A 34 3.31 -8.73 4.19
C PHE A 34 3.04 -7.35 3.58
N THR A 35 2.42 -6.44 4.33
CA THR A 35 2.20 -5.05 3.88
C THR A 35 3.25 -4.08 4.42
N THR A 36 4.16 -4.52 5.29
CA THR A 36 5.16 -3.63 5.90
C THR A 36 6.20 -3.15 4.88
N PRO A 37 6.69 -1.91 4.99
CA PRO A 37 7.66 -1.37 4.04
C PRO A 37 8.94 -2.21 3.86
N PRO A 38 9.56 -2.80 4.92
CA PRO A 38 10.70 -3.69 4.75
C PRO A 38 10.38 -4.98 4.00
N TRP A 39 9.22 -5.58 4.26
CA TRP A 39 8.79 -6.80 3.55
C TRP A 39 8.58 -6.52 2.07
N LEU A 40 7.85 -5.44 1.74
CA LEU A 40 7.61 -5.04 0.36
C LEU A 40 8.91 -4.78 -0.41
N ASP A 41 9.91 -4.19 0.24
CA ASP A 41 11.22 -3.95 -0.39
C ASP A 41 12.02 -5.24 -0.61
N ALA A 42 12.03 -6.15 0.37
CA ALA A 42 12.66 -7.45 0.23
C ALA A 42 12.00 -8.30 -0.86
N TRP A 43 10.66 -8.27 -0.92
CA TRP A 43 9.91 -8.92 -1.97
C TRP A 43 10.28 -8.36 -3.34
N TRP A 44 10.29 -7.03 -3.47
CA TRP A 44 10.66 -6.33 -4.69
C TRP A 44 12.03 -6.80 -5.21
N GLN A 45 13.04 -6.78 -4.34
CA GLN A 45 14.41 -7.18 -4.70
C GLN A 45 14.53 -8.65 -5.10
N SER A 46 13.61 -9.51 -4.64
CA SER A 46 13.67 -10.95 -4.86
C SER A 46 12.89 -11.41 -6.09
N PHE A 47 11.77 -10.76 -6.40
CA PHE A 47 10.78 -11.28 -7.37
C PHE A 47 10.43 -10.34 -8.53
N ALA A 48 10.75 -9.05 -8.43
CA ALA A 48 10.47 -8.11 -9.50
C ALA A 48 11.28 -8.45 -10.77
N GLN A 49 10.63 -8.36 -11.92
CA GLN A 49 11.31 -8.49 -13.21
C GLN A 49 11.95 -7.16 -13.61
N PRO A 50 12.94 -7.16 -14.52
CA PRO A 50 13.62 -5.94 -14.95
C PRO A 50 12.71 -4.84 -15.51
N GLU A 51 11.55 -5.21 -16.06
CA GLU A 51 10.57 -4.28 -16.62
C GLU A 51 9.50 -3.81 -15.63
N ASP A 52 9.57 -4.28 -14.39
CA ASP A 52 8.64 -3.87 -13.36
C ASP A 52 9.13 -2.56 -12.72
N GLU A 53 8.19 -1.75 -12.21
CA GLU A 53 8.46 -0.62 -11.31
C GLU A 53 7.66 -0.74 -10.01
N PRO A 54 8.23 -0.40 -8.84
CA PRO A 54 7.52 -0.46 -7.57
C PRO A 54 6.53 0.69 -7.50
N CYS A 55 5.29 0.42 -7.15
CA CYS A 55 4.25 1.43 -7.01
C CYS A 55 3.54 1.27 -5.68
N ARG A 56 3.73 2.24 -4.78
CA ARG A 56 3.00 2.30 -3.52
C ARG A 56 1.98 3.40 -3.62
N LEU A 57 0.70 3.05 -3.56
CA LEU A 57 -0.40 4.01 -3.59
C LEU A 57 -0.82 4.33 -2.17
N MET A 58 -0.93 5.61 -1.88
CA MET A 58 -1.53 6.10 -0.66
C MET A 58 -2.85 6.77 -0.98
N PHE A 59 -3.88 6.40 -0.24
CA PHE A 59 -5.24 6.88 -0.39
C PHE A 59 -5.52 7.89 0.72
N CYS A 60 -5.92 9.09 0.33
CA CYS A 60 -6.31 10.15 1.25
C CYS A 60 -7.78 10.52 1.07
N ARG A 61 -8.47 10.75 2.19
CA ARG A 61 -9.84 11.25 2.20
C ARG A 61 -9.93 12.42 3.16
N GLN A 62 -10.35 13.59 2.67
CA GLN A 62 -10.50 14.80 3.49
C GLN A 62 -9.21 15.18 4.25
N GLY A 63 -8.05 14.98 3.63
CA GLY A 63 -6.74 15.26 4.24
C GLY A 63 -6.16 14.12 5.08
N GLU A 64 -6.94 13.07 5.36
CA GLU A 64 -6.53 11.95 6.19
C GLU A 64 -6.12 10.73 5.36
N ILE A 65 -5.06 10.05 5.77
CA ILE A 65 -4.63 8.80 5.14
C ILE A 65 -5.57 7.69 5.57
N VAL A 66 -6.21 7.03 4.61
CA VAL A 66 -7.19 5.95 4.87
C VAL A 66 -6.68 4.58 4.48
N ALA A 67 -5.73 4.49 3.56
CA ALA A 67 -5.12 3.23 3.16
C ALA A 67 -3.77 3.41 2.45
N VAL A 68 -2.98 2.33 2.43
CA VAL A 68 -1.83 2.15 1.54
C VAL A 68 -1.96 0.80 0.83
N ALA A 69 -1.66 0.78 -0.47
CA ALA A 69 -1.53 -0.44 -1.27
C ALA A 69 -0.16 -0.50 -1.95
N ALA A 70 0.39 -1.69 -2.09
CA ALA A 70 1.61 -1.94 -2.85
C ALA A 70 1.30 -2.72 -4.13
N LEU A 71 1.78 -2.21 -5.26
CA LEU A 71 1.53 -2.68 -6.61
C LEU A 71 2.85 -2.72 -7.40
N LEU A 72 2.79 -3.42 -8.52
CA LEU A 72 3.82 -3.44 -9.55
C LEU A 72 3.28 -2.73 -10.79
N LEU A 73 4.02 -1.77 -11.32
CA LEU A 73 3.73 -1.20 -12.62
C LEU A 73 4.56 -1.90 -13.69
N ARG A 74 3.96 -2.12 -14.86
CA ARG A 74 4.66 -2.50 -16.08
C ARG A 74 4.01 -1.75 -17.24
N GLY A 75 4.67 -0.69 -17.68
CA GLY A 75 4.04 0.29 -18.58
C GLY A 75 2.79 0.88 -17.94
N GLU A 76 1.66 0.82 -18.65
CA GLU A 76 0.37 1.38 -18.20
C GLU A 76 -0.45 0.42 -17.32
N ARG A 77 0.11 -0.73 -16.91
CA ARG A 77 -0.61 -1.75 -16.15
C ARG A 77 -0.12 -1.81 -14.71
N ALA A 78 -1.05 -1.62 -13.78
CA ALA A 78 -0.85 -1.96 -12.38
C ALA A 78 -1.25 -3.41 -12.11
N ARG A 79 -0.44 -4.12 -11.34
CA ARG A 79 -0.65 -5.49 -10.90
C ARG A 79 -0.40 -5.59 -9.40
N PHE A 80 -1.02 -6.57 -8.76
CA PHE A 80 -0.67 -6.89 -7.38
C PHE A 80 0.78 -7.38 -7.31
N MET A 81 1.41 -7.04 -6.21
CA MET A 81 2.78 -7.43 -5.90
C MET A 81 2.78 -8.89 -5.44
N GLY A 82 2.93 -9.81 -6.40
CA GLY A 82 2.90 -11.26 -6.21
C GLY A 82 3.53 -12.04 -7.36
N ALA A 83 3.80 -13.32 -7.10
CA ALA A 83 4.27 -14.29 -8.08
C ALA A 83 3.28 -15.45 -8.18
N GLU A 84 3.09 -16.04 -9.37
CA GLU A 84 2.14 -17.14 -9.57
C GLU A 84 2.45 -18.36 -8.68
N ASP A 85 3.73 -18.56 -8.34
CA ASP A 85 4.22 -19.67 -7.53
C ASP A 85 4.21 -19.37 -6.02
N VAL A 86 3.87 -18.14 -5.62
CA VAL A 86 3.85 -17.69 -4.22
C VAL A 86 2.43 -17.25 -3.89
N CYS A 87 1.77 -17.93 -2.95
CA CYS A 87 0.55 -17.41 -2.33
C CYS A 87 0.91 -16.21 -1.46
N ASP A 88 1.03 -15.03 -2.08
CA ASP A 88 1.14 -13.78 -1.35
C ASP A 88 -0.23 -13.29 -0.90
N TYR A 89 -0.21 -12.58 0.23
CA TYR A 89 -1.36 -11.83 0.74
C TYR A 89 -1.37 -10.45 0.07
N PHE A 90 -2.28 -10.25 -0.88
CA PHE A 90 -2.49 -8.99 -1.60
C PHE A 90 -3.36 -8.03 -0.78
N ASP A 91 -2.82 -7.54 0.32
CA ASP A 91 -3.57 -6.72 1.27
C ASP A 91 -3.24 -5.24 1.19
N PHE A 92 -4.19 -4.44 1.69
CA PHE A 92 -4.04 -3.01 1.88
C PHE A 92 -3.86 -2.77 3.37
N THR A 93 -2.92 -1.90 3.73
CA THR A 93 -2.84 -1.39 5.10
C THR A 93 -3.93 -0.33 5.25
N LEU A 94 -4.94 -0.60 6.06
CA LEU A 94 -6.07 0.33 6.29
C LEU A 94 -5.85 1.15 7.56
N ALA A 95 -6.35 2.38 7.56
CA ALA A 95 -6.43 3.14 8.80
C ALA A 95 -7.57 2.62 9.68
N VAL A 96 -7.40 2.69 11.01
CA VAL A 96 -8.51 2.47 11.94
C VAL A 96 -9.62 3.48 11.65
N ALA A 97 -10.82 3.00 11.40
CA ALA A 97 -11.98 3.88 11.30
C ALA A 97 -12.25 4.51 12.68
N GLU A 98 -12.45 5.82 12.73
CA GLU A 98 -13.11 6.45 13.87
C GLU A 98 -14.43 5.70 14.13
N PRO A 99 -14.73 5.29 15.37
CA PRO A 99 -16.02 4.69 15.67
C PRO A 99 -17.11 5.69 15.26
N SER A 100 -18.03 5.24 14.42
CA SER A 100 -19.22 6.01 14.08
C SER A 100 -20.05 6.21 15.35
N GLU A 101 -20.23 7.46 15.79
CA GLU A 101 -21.25 7.86 16.77
C GLU A 101 -22.66 7.46 16.32
#